data_AF-A0A165YJ68-F1
#
_entry.id   AF-A0A165YJ68-F1
#
_cell.length_a   1.000
_cell.length_b   1.000
_cell.length_c   1.000
_cell.angle_alpha   90.00
_cell.angle_beta   90.00
_cell.angle_gamma   90.00
#
_symmetry.space_group_name_H-M   'P 1'
#
loop_
_entity.id
_entity.type
_entity.pdbx_description
1 polymer ?
#
loop_
_entity_poly.entity_id
_entity_poly.type
_entity_poly.pdbx_seq_one_letter_code
_entity_poly.pdbx_strand_id
1 'polypeptide(L)'
;MIGIGIIVGPLFDRGHFRLLLMISGALCILSNFMLSITREHVFYQGLGMGLSMGIMYVPSLRILSHYFTRRRAFATGVALTGSFIGGVVYPIMINNLINSGGKHFDGGGTPATFRLGIKLNAALNSGLLVLANLLMRQPTEPSKTTKLNAKEFLKEPDYILMILGIAMSVLGAFFPVIYVQLFSITKGISPDRSSYILSILHGASILGRIFPSLLADYMGSLNTLIPVTAGLGSAILGFLGSGTSLKTPVPIDLFIHAAPSGHLLSKLEPRRVTRKCNLNGSSFSRLRT
;
A
#
# COMPACT_ATOMS: atom_id res chain seq x y z
N MET A 1 3.95 -4.48 7.40
CA MET A 1 4.20 -3.24 6.62
C MET A 1 4.52 -2.03 7.51
N ILE A 2 3.59 -1.51 8.32
CA ILE A 2 3.77 -0.20 9.01
C ILE A 2 4.83 -0.24 10.12
N GLY A 3 4.91 -1.31 10.92
CA GLY A 3 5.85 -1.38 12.06
C GLY A 3 7.33 -1.31 11.67
N ILE A 4 7.71 -1.84 10.50
CA ILE A 4 9.09 -1.82 10.00
C ILE A 4 9.53 -0.40 9.60
N GLY A 5 8.56 0.50 9.36
CA GLY A 5 8.82 1.90 9.02
C GLY A 5 9.59 2.67 10.09
N ILE A 6 9.51 2.26 11.35
CA ILE A 6 10.27 2.87 12.46
C ILE A 6 11.77 2.70 12.27
N ILE A 7 12.20 1.55 11.73
CA ILE A 7 13.61 1.24 11.49
C ILE A 7 14.05 1.80 10.14
N VAL A 8 13.21 1.64 9.12
CA VAL A 8 13.52 1.99 7.73
C VAL A 8 13.54 3.50 7.50
N GLY A 9 12.68 4.26 8.18
CA GLY A 9 12.63 5.72 8.07
C GLY A 9 13.97 6.40 8.35
N PRO A 10 14.57 6.21 9.54
CA PRO A 10 15.89 6.76 9.86
C PRO A 10 17.00 6.30 8.91
N LEU A 11 16.91 5.08 8.38
CA LEU A 11 17.90 4.55 7.45
C LEU A 11 17.79 5.22 6.07
N PHE A 12 16.57 5.50 5.62
CA PHE A 12 16.29 6.32 4.43
C PHE A 12 16.81 7.75 4.60
N ASP A 13 16.58 8.36 5.75
CA ASP A 13 17.01 9.74 6.03
C ASP A 13 18.54 9.89 6.02
N ARG A 14 19.28 8.81 6.35
CA ARG A 14 20.74 8.72 6.22
C ARG A 14 21.26 8.53 4.79
N GLY A 15 20.38 8.48 3.79
CA GLY A 15 20.76 8.33 2.38
C GLY A 15 20.94 6.89 1.89
N HIS A 16 20.57 5.88 2.68
CA HIS A 16 20.69 4.47 2.29
C HIS A 16 19.53 3.98 1.40
N PHE A 17 18.93 4.86 0.60
CA PHE A 17 17.75 4.55 -0.21
C PHE A 17 17.98 3.39 -1.19
N ARG A 18 19.08 3.42 -1.95
CA ARG A 18 19.41 2.35 -2.92
C ARG A 18 19.63 1.00 -2.23
N LEU A 19 20.30 1.01 -1.08
CA LEU A 19 20.52 -0.21 -0.30
C LEU A 19 19.19 -0.80 0.20
N LEU A 20 18.28 0.04 0.70
CA LEU A 20 16.94 -0.38 1.13
C LEU A 20 16.15 -1.00 -0.03
N LEU A 21 16.19 -0.39 -1.22
CA LEU A 21 15.52 -0.93 -2.41
C LEU A 21 16.14 -2.27 -2.83
N MET A 22 17.47 -2.40 -2.87
CA MET A 22 18.15 -3.64 -3.23
C MET A 22 17.83 -4.78 -2.24
N ILE A 23 17.89 -4.51 -0.93
CA ILE A 23 17.55 -5.50 0.11
C ILE A 23 16.10 -5.93 -0.03
N SER A 24 15.17 -4.97 -0.18
CA SER A 24 13.76 -5.30 -0.34
C SER A 24 13.47 -6.11 -1.60
N GLY A 25 14.13 -5.78 -2.71
CA GLY A 25 14.00 -6.49 -3.99
C GLY A 25 14.55 -7.91 -3.91
N ALA A 26 15.74 -8.10 -3.33
CA ALA A 26 16.33 -9.41 -3.11
C ALA A 26 15.42 -10.31 -2.25
N LEU A 27 14.87 -9.74 -1.17
CA LEU A 27 13.94 -10.46 -0.28
C LEU A 27 12.61 -10.79 -0.98
N CYS A 28 12.11 -9.90 -1.85
CA CYS A 28 10.91 -10.15 -2.66
C CYS A 28 11.13 -11.32 -3.63
N ILE A 29 12.26 -11.33 -4.33
CA ILE A 29 12.63 -12.38 -5.27
C ILE A 29 12.78 -13.70 -4.52
N LEU A 30 13.52 -13.73 -3.42
CA LEU A 30 13.69 -14.93 -2.59
C LEU A 30 12.33 -15.48 -2.12
N SER A 31 11.42 -14.61 -1.67
CA SER A 31 10.08 -15.00 -1.23
C SER A 31 9.24 -15.59 -2.37
N ASN A 32 9.31 -15.02 -3.58
CA ASN A 32 8.63 -15.57 -4.75
C ASN A 32 9.21 -16.92 -5.19
N PHE A 33 10.53 -17.10 -5.12
CA PHE A 33 11.18 -18.37 -5.44
C PHE A 33 10.85 -19.47 -4.42
N MET A 34 10.74 -19.12 -3.13
CA MET A 34 10.29 -20.07 -2.10
C MET A 34 8.90 -20.63 -2.38
N LEU A 35 7.97 -19.81 -2.88
CA LEU A 35 6.64 -20.28 -3.30
C LEU A 35 6.71 -21.34 -4.43
N SER A 36 7.71 -21.24 -5.30
CA SER A 36 7.88 -22.19 -6.40
C SER A 36 8.38 -23.57 -5.95
N ILE A 37 9.01 -23.67 -4.78
CA ILE A 37 9.75 -24.88 -4.35
C ILE A 37 8.96 -25.69 -3.31
N THR A 38 8.19 -25.06 -2.42
CA THR A 38 7.57 -25.76 -1.27
C THR A 38 6.09 -25.42 -1.08
N ARG A 39 5.26 -26.47 -0.94
CA ARG A 39 3.83 -26.34 -0.56
C ARG A 39 3.61 -26.19 0.95
N GLU A 40 4.59 -26.59 1.77
CA GLU A 40 4.46 -26.64 3.23
C GLU A 40 4.94 -25.36 3.95
N HIS A 41 5.66 -24.47 3.26
CA HIS A 41 6.34 -23.32 3.87
C HIS A 41 5.66 -21.97 3.57
N VAL A 42 4.35 -21.97 3.34
CA VAL A 42 3.56 -20.77 2.99
C VAL A 42 3.67 -19.68 4.05
N PHE A 43 3.86 -20.06 5.32
CA PHE A 43 4.06 -19.11 6.42
C PHE A 43 5.34 -18.28 6.28
N TYR A 44 6.48 -18.92 5.98
CA TYR A 44 7.76 -18.23 5.79
C TYR A 44 7.75 -17.32 4.57
N GLN A 45 7.06 -17.74 3.51
CA GLN A 45 6.84 -16.93 2.33
C GLN A 45 6.05 -15.65 2.66
N GLY A 46 4.94 -15.78 3.42
CA GLY A 46 4.14 -14.64 3.85
C GLY A 46 4.95 -13.66 4.71
N LEU A 47 5.76 -14.17 5.64
CA LEU A 47 6.66 -13.35 6.45
C LEU A 47 7.73 -12.63 5.59
N GLY A 48 8.40 -13.34 4.69
CA GLY A 48 9.42 -12.76 3.80
C GLY A 48 8.85 -11.68 2.90
N MET A 49 7.68 -11.93 2.31
CA MET A 49 6.97 -10.96 1.47
C MET A 49 6.51 -9.73 2.29
N GLY A 50 5.96 -9.95 3.50
CA GLY A 50 5.53 -8.88 4.38
C GLY A 50 6.68 -7.97 4.85
N LEU A 51 7.86 -8.56 5.10
CA LEU A 51 9.09 -7.85 5.45
C LEU A 51 9.61 -7.05 4.26
N SER A 52 9.70 -7.66 3.07
CA SER A 52 10.11 -7.00 1.83
C SER A 52 9.25 -5.78 1.53
N MET A 53 7.93 -5.94 1.57
CA MET A 53 6.99 -4.85 1.33
C MET A 53 7.08 -3.75 2.39
N GLY A 54 7.34 -4.10 3.66
CA GLY A 54 7.55 -3.11 4.72
C GLY A 54 8.81 -2.26 4.50
N ILE A 55 9.89 -2.87 4.03
CA ILE A 55 11.15 -2.18 3.72
C ILE A 55 11.00 -1.28 2.49
N MET A 56 10.27 -1.73 1.46
CA MET A 56 10.11 -0.98 0.21
C MET A 56 9.10 0.16 0.29
N TYR A 57 7.99 -0.03 1.03
CA TYR A 57 6.84 0.89 0.98
C TYR A 57 7.15 2.29 1.53
N VAL A 58 7.76 2.36 2.71
CA VAL A 58 8.08 3.63 3.39
C VAL A 58 9.02 4.53 2.58
N PRO A 59 10.19 4.06 2.09
CA PRO A 59 11.11 4.90 1.33
C PRO A 59 10.52 5.31 -0.04
N SER A 60 9.72 4.44 -0.67
CA SER A 60 9.03 4.74 -1.94
C SER A 60 7.99 5.85 -1.81
N LEU A 61 7.32 5.96 -0.66
CA LEU A 61 6.41 7.08 -0.39
C LEU A 61 7.16 8.37 -0.02
N ARG A 62 8.27 8.25 0.72
CA ARG A 62 9.07 9.41 1.12
C ARG A 62 9.72 10.10 -0.08
N ILE A 63 10.32 9.35 -1.00
CA ILE A 63 10.95 9.91 -2.20
C ILE A 63 9.95 10.73 -3.03
N LEU A 64 8.71 10.28 -3.14
CA LEU A 64 7.66 10.97 -3.90
C LEU A 64 7.28 12.32 -3.26
N SER A 65 7.27 12.37 -1.92
CA SER A 65 7.05 13.61 -1.17
C SER A 65 8.17 14.64 -1.34
N HIS A 66 9.38 14.20 -1.74
CA HIS A 66 10.49 15.09 -2.06
C HIS A 66 10.39 15.67 -3.48
N TYR A 67 9.90 14.89 -4.47
CA TYR A 67 9.76 15.35 -5.85
C TYR A 67 8.61 16.34 -6.04
N PHE A 68 7.49 16.15 -5.32
CA PHE A 68 6.32 17.00 -5.44
C PHE A 68 6.12 17.84 -4.18
N THR A 69 5.92 19.16 -4.33
CA THR A 69 5.66 20.08 -3.21
C THR A 69 4.22 20.59 -3.18
N ARG A 70 3.66 20.94 -4.34
CA ARG A 70 2.33 21.57 -4.45
C ARG A 70 1.14 20.60 -4.60
N ARG A 71 1.33 19.47 -5.28
CA ARG A 71 0.29 18.44 -5.54
C ARG A 71 0.70 17.08 -4.99
N ARG A 72 1.07 17.07 -3.70
CA ARG A 72 1.67 15.91 -3.02
C ARG A 72 0.68 14.76 -2.87
N ALA A 73 -0.55 15.05 -2.45
CA ALA A 73 -1.54 14.01 -2.24
C ALA A 73 -1.95 13.40 -3.59
N PHE A 74 -2.18 14.21 -4.62
CA PHE A 74 -2.49 13.72 -5.96
C PHE A 74 -1.35 12.87 -6.55
N ALA A 75 -0.10 13.33 -6.51
CA ALA A 75 1.03 12.55 -7.02
C ALA A 75 1.18 11.21 -6.29
N THR A 76 1.00 11.22 -4.96
CA THR A 76 0.99 10.00 -4.14
C THR A 76 -0.16 9.08 -4.50
N GLY A 77 -1.37 9.63 -4.69
CA GLY A 77 -2.53 8.89 -5.14
C GLY A 77 -2.29 8.18 -6.46
N VAL A 78 -1.75 8.90 -7.46
CA VAL A 78 -1.41 8.37 -8.79
C VAL A 78 -0.36 7.26 -8.68
N ALA A 79 0.76 7.47 -7.99
CA ALA A 79 1.79 6.44 -7.84
C ALA A 79 1.24 5.18 -7.15
N LEU A 80 0.39 5.38 -6.16
CA LEU A 80 -0.25 4.32 -5.40
C LEU A 80 -1.43 3.64 -6.13
N THR A 81 -1.86 4.12 -7.31
CA THR A 81 -2.83 3.39 -8.15
C THR A 81 -2.20 2.14 -8.78
N GLY A 82 -0.87 2.11 -8.93
CA GLY A 82 -0.14 0.98 -9.50
C GLY A 82 -0.41 -0.35 -8.77
N SER A 83 -0.68 -0.32 -7.46
CA SER A 83 -1.04 -1.53 -6.71
C SER A 83 -2.38 -2.13 -7.15
N PHE A 84 -3.36 -1.29 -7.54
CA PHE A 84 -4.65 -1.77 -8.04
C PHE A 84 -4.55 -2.26 -9.48
N ILE A 85 -3.77 -1.56 -10.31
CA ILE A 85 -3.48 -2.05 -11.67
C ILE A 85 -2.85 -3.44 -11.60
N GLY A 86 -1.88 -3.64 -10.72
CA GLY A 86 -1.34 -4.98 -10.44
C GLY A 86 -2.41 -5.96 -9.96
N GLY A 87 -3.29 -5.54 -9.04
CA GLY A 87 -4.43 -6.34 -8.57
C GLY A 87 -5.42 -6.76 -9.67
N VAL A 88 -5.53 -6.02 -10.77
CA VAL A 88 -6.32 -6.42 -11.95
C VAL A 88 -5.51 -7.33 -12.87
N VAL A 89 -4.26 -6.96 -13.17
CA VAL A 89 -3.43 -7.65 -14.17
C VAL A 89 -2.98 -9.03 -13.67
N TYR A 90 -2.53 -9.15 -12.42
CA TYR A 90 -1.94 -10.39 -11.91
C TYR A 90 -2.94 -11.56 -11.86
N PRO A 91 -4.18 -11.42 -11.33
CA PRO A 91 -5.13 -12.52 -11.30
C PRO A 91 -5.55 -12.98 -12.69
N ILE A 92 -5.79 -12.05 -13.63
CA ILE A 92 -6.17 -12.36 -15.02
C ILE A 92 -5.02 -13.07 -15.74
N MET A 93 -3.80 -12.53 -15.62
CA MET A 93 -2.61 -13.14 -16.21
C MET A 93 -2.40 -14.56 -15.70
N ILE A 94 -2.41 -14.76 -14.38
CA ILE A 94 -2.21 -16.09 -13.79
C ILE A 94 -3.34 -17.05 -14.15
N ASN A 95 -4.60 -16.60 -14.16
CA ASN A 95 -5.73 -17.44 -14.56
C ASN A 95 -5.57 -17.93 -16.02
N ASN A 96 -5.27 -17.03 -16.95
CA ASN A 96 -5.04 -17.38 -18.35
C ASN A 96 -3.82 -18.30 -18.52
N LEU A 97 -2.73 -18.05 -17.78
CA LEU A 97 -1.49 -18.82 -17.92
C LEU A 97 -1.60 -20.23 -17.34
N ILE A 98 -2.38 -20.40 -16.26
CA ILE A 98 -2.71 -21.71 -15.72
C ILE A 98 -3.61 -22.48 -16.70
N ASN A 99 -4.61 -21.81 -17.28
CA ASN A 99 -5.64 -22.42 -18.13
C ASN A 99 -5.23 -22.60 -19.61
N SER A 100 -4.14 -21.99 -20.07
CA SER A 100 -3.66 -22.05 -21.46
C SER A 100 -3.20 -23.45 -21.92
N GLY A 101 -3.13 -24.44 -21.02
CA GLY A 101 -2.57 -25.78 -21.29
C GLY A 101 -3.54 -26.83 -21.86
N GLY A 102 -4.86 -26.58 -21.89
CA GLY A 102 -5.83 -27.43 -22.58
C GLY A 102 -6.10 -28.83 -21.99
N LYS A 103 -7.30 -28.99 -21.39
CA LYS A 103 -8.11 -30.22 -21.26
C LYS A 103 -7.47 -31.48 -20.61
N HIS A 104 -7.20 -31.39 -19.31
CA HIS A 104 -7.64 -32.42 -18.36
C HIS A 104 -7.72 -31.81 -16.95
N PHE A 105 -8.69 -32.31 -16.18
CA PHE A 105 -9.45 -31.64 -15.12
C PHE A 105 -10.43 -30.59 -15.64
N ASP A 106 -11.65 -30.66 -15.14
CA ASP A 106 -12.66 -29.60 -15.11
C ASP A 106 -12.18 -28.32 -14.35
N GLY A 107 -10.89 -27.94 -14.47
CA GLY A 107 -10.16 -26.99 -13.62
C GLY A 107 -8.67 -26.74 -14.00
N GLY A 108 -8.17 -27.28 -15.12
CA GLY A 108 -7.28 -26.56 -16.04
C GLY A 108 -5.75 -26.42 -15.83
N GLY A 109 -5.11 -26.83 -14.74
CA GLY A 109 -3.67 -26.59 -14.54
C GLY A 109 -2.79 -27.85 -14.36
N THR A 110 -1.80 -28.07 -15.22
CA THR A 110 -0.71 -29.05 -14.98
C THR A 110 0.28 -28.48 -13.95
N PRO A 111 0.97 -29.29 -13.12
CA PRO A 111 2.04 -28.79 -12.24
C PRO A 111 3.12 -28.00 -12.99
N ALA A 112 3.32 -28.29 -14.28
CA ALA A 112 4.21 -27.55 -15.17
C ALA A 112 3.69 -26.14 -15.51
N THR A 113 2.40 -25.96 -15.83
CA THR A 113 1.83 -24.64 -16.15
C THR A 113 1.75 -23.75 -14.92
N PHE A 114 1.46 -24.31 -13.75
CA PHE A 114 1.52 -23.59 -12.48
C PHE A 114 2.93 -23.07 -12.15
N ARG A 115 3.95 -23.92 -12.32
CA ARG A 115 5.36 -23.52 -12.14
C ARG A 115 5.78 -22.44 -13.14
N LEU A 116 5.33 -22.55 -14.40
CA LEU A 116 5.59 -21.54 -15.42
C LEU A 116 4.91 -20.20 -15.06
N GLY A 117 3.67 -20.24 -14.57
CA GLY A 117 2.92 -19.10 -14.04
C GLY A 117 3.67 -18.33 -12.95
N ILE A 118 4.14 -19.06 -11.94
CA ILE A 118 4.91 -18.46 -10.84
C ILE A 118 6.23 -17.88 -11.34
N LYS A 119 6.95 -18.58 -12.24
CA LYS A 119 8.21 -18.10 -12.80
C LYS A 119 8.03 -16.81 -13.61
N LEU A 120 7.01 -16.74 -14.46
CA LEU A 120 6.72 -15.54 -15.25
C LEU A 120 6.30 -14.37 -14.35
N ASN A 121 5.49 -14.61 -13.32
CA ASN A 121 5.15 -13.61 -12.32
C ASN A 121 6.38 -13.10 -11.54
N ALA A 122 7.28 -14.02 -11.14
CA ALA A 122 8.51 -13.66 -10.46
C ALA A 122 9.45 -12.85 -11.37
N ALA A 123 9.55 -13.21 -12.65
CA ALA A 123 10.33 -12.50 -13.66
C ALA A 123 9.78 -11.10 -13.95
N LEU A 124 8.46 -10.95 -14.02
CA LEU A 124 7.82 -9.65 -14.20
C LEU A 124 8.06 -8.74 -12.98
N ASN A 125 7.88 -9.28 -11.76
CA ASN A 125 8.16 -8.53 -10.54
C ASN A 125 9.63 -8.14 -10.41
N SER A 126 10.56 -9.04 -10.73
CA SER A 126 11.99 -8.72 -10.70
C SER A 126 12.36 -7.67 -11.74
N GLY A 127 11.81 -7.75 -12.96
CA GLY A 127 11.99 -6.72 -13.99
C GLY A 127 11.51 -5.35 -13.55
N LEU A 128 10.32 -5.26 -12.95
CA LEU A 128 9.78 -4.02 -12.40
C LEU A 128 10.64 -3.48 -11.24
N LEU A 129 11.15 -4.35 -10.36
CA LEU A 129 12.03 -3.96 -9.26
C LEU A 129 13.39 -3.44 -9.76
N VAL A 130 13.97 -4.08 -10.78
CA VAL A 130 15.21 -3.61 -11.41
C VAL A 130 14.98 -2.25 -12.05
N LEU A 131 13.88 -2.08 -12.81
CA LEU A 131 13.52 -0.81 -13.41
C LEU A 131 13.31 0.28 -12.34
N ALA A 132 12.65 -0.04 -11.24
CA ALA A 132 12.49 0.88 -10.11
C ALA A 132 13.84 1.27 -9.49
N ASN A 133 14.78 0.34 -9.33
CA ASN A 133 16.13 0.64 -8.83
C ASN A 133 16.94 1.54 -9.78
N LEU A 134 16.74 1.40 -11.09
CA LEU A 134 17.41 2.22 -12.11
C LEU A 134 16.81 3.64 -12.18
N LEU A 135 15.48 3.76 -12.10
CA LEU A 135 14.77 5.02 -12.26
C LEU A 135 14.70 5.85 -10.97
N MET A 136 14.54 5.22 -9.81
CA MET A 136 14.36 5.94 -8.56
C MET A 136 15.69 6.50 -8.05
N ARG A 137 15.78 7.82 -7.98
CA ARG A 137 16.93 8.55 -7.44
C ARG A 137 16.50 9.50 -6.33
N GLN A 138 17.14 9.42 -5.17
CA GLN A 138 16.90 10.37 -4.08
C GLN A 138 17.39 11.77 -4.51
N PRO A 139 16.51 12.78 -4.59
CA PRO A 139 16.85 14.09 -5.17
C PRO A 139 17.58 15.04 -4.21
N THR A 140 17.50 14.82 -2.90
CA THR A 140 18.07 15.73 -1.88
C THR A 140 19.16 15.06 -1.05
N GLU A 141 20.15 15.84 -0.63
CA GLU A 141 21.20 15.38 0.28
C GLU A 141 20.63 14.82 1.59
N PRO A 142 21.28 13.81 2.19
CA PRO A 142 20.84 13.24 3.45
C PRO A 142 20.75 14.34 4.52
N SER A 143 19.55 14.56 5.05
CA SER A 143 19.35 15.51 6.14
C SER A 143 20.19 15.06 7.34
N LYS A 144 20.99 15.97 7.92
CA LYS A 144 21.63 15.74 9.22
C LYS A 144 20.54 15.40 10.23
N THR A 145 20.52 14.15 10.70
CA THR A 145 19.42 13.59 11.47
C THR A 145 19.11 14.44 12.70
N THR A 146 17.95 15.10 12.73
CA THR A 146 17.37 15.52 14.00
C THR A 146 16.93 14.23 14.71
N LYS A 147 17.47 13.95 15.90
CA LYS A 147 17.06 12.79 16.70
C LYS A 147 15.59 12.99 17.11
N LEU A 148 14.65 12.51 16.29
CA LEU A 148 13.24 12.50 16.62
C LEU A 148 13.02 11.44 17.71
N ASN A 149 12.60 11.87 18.90
CA ASN A 149 12.30 10.96 19.98
C ASN A 149 10.90 10.38 19.76
N ALA A 150 10.82 9.17 19.19
CA ALA A 150 9.56 8.47 18.92
C ALA A 150 8.63 8.41 20.16
N LYS A 151 9.21 8.37 21.37
CA LYS A 151 8.46 8.36 22.63
C LYS A 151 7.72 9.67 22.93
N GLU A 152 8.16 10.79 22.36
CA GLU A 152 7.48 12.09 22.54
C GLU A 152 6.16 12.13 21.75
N PHE A 153 6.12 11.51 20.57
CA PHE A 153 4.91 11.39 19.74
C PHE A 153 3.85 10.50 20.37
N LEU A 154 4.27 9.43 21.06
CA LEU A 154 3.36 8.53 21.79
C LEU A 154 2.71 9.20 23.01
N LYS A 155 3.08 10.43 23.37
CA LYS A 155 2.44 11.20 24.44
C LYS A 155 1.34 12.13 23.94
N GLU A 156 1.23 12.34 22.62
CA GLU A 156 0.19 13.20 22.06
C GLU A 156 -1.09 12.37 21.80
N PRO A 157 -2.21 12.62 22.52
CA PRO A 157 -3.43 11.81 22.39
C PRO A 157 -4.03 11.90 20.99
N ASP A 158 -4.00 13.07 20.36
CA ASP A 158 -4.49 13.28 18.98
C ASP A 158 -3.74 12.38 17.98
N TYR A 159 -2.43 12.21 18.16
CA TYR A 159 -1.59 11.37 17.33
C TYR A 159 -1.93 9.89 17.51
N ILE A 160 -2.11 9.44 18.76
CA ILE A 160 -2.49 8.05 19.06
C ILE A 160 -3.88 7.73 18.50
N LEU A 161 -4.87 8.60 18.72
CA LEU A 161 -6.24 8.42 18.23
C LEU A 161 -6.28 8.32 16.71
N MET A 162 -5.52 9.16 16.02
CA MET A 162 -5.42 9.11 14.56
C MET A 162 -4.73 7.82 14.07
N ILE A 163 -3.64 7.37 14.71
CA ILE A 163 -3.02 6.08 14.36
C ILE A 163 -4.00 4.92 14.56
N LEU A 164 -4.69 4.89 15.69
CA LEU A 164 -5.66 3.85 16.00
C LEU A 164 -6.81 3.86 14.99
N GLY A 165 -7.33 5.03 14.64
CA GLY A 165 -8.37 5.19 13.62
C GLY A 165 -7.92 4.70 12.25
N ILE A 166 -6.69 5.02 11.82
CA ILE A 166 -6.12 4.51 10.57
C ILE A 166 -5.94 2.99 10.63
N ALA A 167 -5.43 2.45 11.73
CA ALA A 167 -5.24 1.02 11.91
C ALA A 167 -6.57 0.25 11.83
N MET A 168 -7.61 0.74 12.50
CA MET A 168 -8.97 0.19 12.44
C MET A 168 -9.56 0.29 11.03
N SER A 169 -9.37 1.43 10.35
CA SER A 169 -9.83 1.62 8.97
C SER A 169 -9.18 0.63 8.01
N VAL A 170 -7.86 0.42 8.14
CA VAL A 170 -7.11 -0.56 7.33
C VAL A 170 -7.56 -1.99 7.64
N LEU A 171 -7.77 -2.34 8.91
CA LEU A 171 -8.25 -3.66 9.30
C LEU A 171 -9.64 -3.95 8.71
N GLY A 172 -10.57 -3.00 8.81
CA GLY A 172 -11.91 -3.13 8.24
C GLY A 172 -11.92 -3.21 6.71
N ALA A 173 -11.01 -2.48 6.06
CA ALA A 173 -10.84 -2.47 4.61
C ALA A 173 -10.39 -3.83 4.02
N PHE A 174 -9.61 -4.64 4.76
CA PHE A 174 -9.14 -5.94 4.26
C PHE A 174 -10.24 -7.01 4.22
N PHE A 175 -11.25 -6.91 5.08
CA PHE A 175 -12.29 -7.95 5.18
C PHE A 175 -13.10 -8.11 3.88
N PRO A 176 -13.69 -7.06 3.29
CA PRO A 176 -14.40 -7.20 2.01
C PRO A 176 -13.50 -7.70 0.89
N VAL A 177 -12.26 -7.18 0.80
CA VAL A 177 -11.33 -7.52 -0.30
C VAL A 177 -10.99 -9.02 -0.30
N ILE A 178 -10.80 -9.63 0.87
CA ILE A 178 -10.47 -11.06 0.97
C ILE A 178 -11.70 -11.95 0.75
N TYR A 179 -12.85 -11.57 1.30
CA TYR A 179 -14.03 -12.45 1.34
C TYR A 179 -15.04 -12.25 0.20
N VAL A 180 -14.96 -11.17 -0.57
CA VAL A 180 -15.94 -10.86 -1.64
C VAL A 180 -16.01 -11.96 -2.70
N GLN A 181 -14.89 -12.56 -3.07
CA GLN A 181 -14.85 -13.64 -4.05
C GLN A 181 -15.52 -14.91 -3.51
N LEU A 182 -15.21 -15.28 -2.26
CA LEU A 182 -15.83 -16.44 -1.60
C LEU A 182 -17.34 -16.22 -1.41
N PHE A 183 -17.74 -15.02 -1.01
CA PHE A 183 -19.15 -14.65 -0.86
C PHE A 183 -19.92 -14.69 -2.19
N SER A 184 -19.27 -14.32 -3.29
CA SER A 184 -19.88 -14.38 -4.62
C SER A 184 -20.15 -15.82 -5.06
N ILE A 185 -19.21 -16.73 -4.77
CA ILE A 185 -19.35 -18.16 -5.09
C ILE A 185 -20.47 -18.80 -4.26
N THR A 186 -20.55 -18.51 -2.95
CA THR A 186 -21.62 -19.07 -2.09
C THR A 186 -23.01 -18.57 -2.47
N LYS A 187 -23.11 -17.47 -3.22
CA LYS A 187 -24.36 -16.95 -3.78
C LYS A 187 -24.66 -17.45 -5.20
N GLY A 188 -23.90 -18.42 -5.71
CA GLY A 188 -24.17 -19.10 -6.98
C GLY A 188 -23.57 -18.43 -8.22
N ILE A 189 -22.67 -17.45 -8.06
CA ILE A 189 -21.89 -16.90 -9.17
C ILE A 189 -20.82 -17.92 -9.57
N SER A 190 -20.71 -18.23 -10.86
CA SER A 190 -19.71 -19.18 -11.35
C SER A 190 -18.28 -18.75 -11.00
N PRO A 191 -17.35 -19.69 -10.72
CA PRO A 191 -15.97 -19.37 -10.35
C PRO A 191 -15.26 -18.46 -11.36
N ASP A 192 -15.52 -18.66 -12.65
CA ASP A 192 -14.96 -17.85 -13.74
C ASP A 192 -15.42 -16.40 -13.70
N ARG A 193 -16.66 -16.13 -13.27
CA ARG A 193 -17.18 -14.76 -13.12
C ARG A 193 -16.75 -14.14 -11.79
N SER A 194 -16.54 -14.96 -10.77
CA SER A 194 -16.14 -14.51 -9.43
C SER A 194 -14.71 -13.98 -9.39
N SER A 195 -13.80 -14.49 -10.23
CA SER A 195 -12.44 -13.95 -10.37
C SER A 195 -12.42 -12.53 -10.98
N TYR A 196 -13.35 -12.22 -11.88
CA TYR A 196 -13.51 -10.88 -12.43
C TYR A 196 -14.07 -9.87 -11.42
N ILE A 197 -14.80 -10.31 -10.40
CA ILE A 197 -15.30 -9.42 -9.35
C ILE A 197 -14.14 -8.71 -8.66
N LEU A 198 -13.05 -9.42 -8.35
CA LEU A 198 -11.85 -8.81 -7.77
C LEU A 198 -11.16 -7.81 -8.72
N SER A 199 -11.21 -8.09 -10.03
CA SER A 199 -10.68 -7.16 -11.05
C SER A 199 -11.53 -5.88 -11.16
N ILE A 200 -12.86 -6.02 -11.11
CA ILE A 200 -13.80 -4.89 -11.09
C ILE A 200 -13.60 -4.08 -9.80
N LEU A 201 -13.41 -4.77 -8.67
CA LEU A 201 -13.16 -4.21 -7.34
C LEU A 201 -11.92 -3.30 -7.35
N HIS A 202 -10.81 -3.82 -7.88
CA HIS A 202 -9.57 -3.08 -8.02
C HIS A 202 -9.67 -1.96 -9.07
N GLY A 203 -10.42 -2.16 -10.16
CA GLY A 203 -10.69 -1.11 -11.15
C GLY A 203 -11.42 0.09 -10.54
N ALA A 204 -12.48 -0.16 -9.76
CA ALA A 204 -13.20 0.89 -9.02
C ALA A 204 -12.30 1.59 -7.98
N SER A 205 -11.42 0.83 -7.33
CA SER A 205 -10.45 1.37 -6.36
C SER A 205 -9.48 2.40 -6.95
N ILE A 206 -9.20 2.36 -8.26
CA ILE A 206 -8.35 3.36 -8.93
C ILE A 206 -9.00 4.74 -8.85
N LEU A 207 -10.30 4.84 -9.16
CA LEU A 207 -11.04 6.10 -9.08
C LEU A 207 -11.18 6.56 -7.62
N GLY A 208 -11.46 5.62 -6.71
CA GLY A 208 -11.50 5.86 -5.26
C GLY A 208 -10.17 6.33 -4.67
N ARG A 209 -9.06 6.07 -5.35
CA ARG A 209 -7.74 6.60 -4.96
C ARG A 209 -7.51 8.01 -5.50
N ILE A 210 -7.77 8.24 -6.79
CA ILE A 210 -7.41 9.49 -7.47
C ILE A 210 -8.28 10.65 -6.97
N PHE A 211 -9.59 10.46 -6.87
CA PHE A 211 -10.52 11.56 -6.57
C PHE A 211 -10.32 12.13 -5.14
N PRO A 212 -10.26 11.33 -4.07
CA PRO A 212 -9.98 11.84 -2.73
C PRO A 212 -8.55 12.37 -2.58
N SER A 213 -7.58 11.81 -3.31
CA SER A 213 -6.21 12.34 -3.33
C SER A 213 -6.13 13.73 -3.94
N LEU A 214 -6.95 14.01 -4.98
CA LEU A 214 -7.10 15.34 -5.54
C LEU A 214 -7.78 16.29 -4.55
N LEU A 215 -8.87 15.84 -3.91
CA LEU A 215 -9.60 16.63 -2.92
C LEU A 215 -8.75 17.00 -1.71
N ALA A 216 -7.85 16.11 -1.28
CA ALA A 216 -6.92 16.32 -0.17
C ALA A 216 -5.90 17.43 -0.43
N ASP A 217 -5.54 17.69 -1.69
CA ASP A 217 -4.68 18.81 -2.05
C ASP A 217 -5.42 20.18 -1.92
N TYR A 218 -6.76 20.20 -2.08
CA TYR A 218 -7.57 21.42 -1.97
C TYR A 218 -8.12 21.67 -0.55
N MET A 219 -8.78 20.66 0.04
CA MET A 219 -9.49 20.80 1.32
C MET A 219 -8.63 20.45 2.54
N GLY A 220 -7.43 19.90 2.30
CA GLY A 220 -6.58 19.33 3.33
C GLY A 220 -6.87 17.85 3.60
N SER A 221 -5.83 17.13 4.02
CA SER A 221 -5.91 15.67 4.18
C SER A 221 -6.80 15.21 5.31
N LEU A 222 -6.81 15.91 6.45
CA LEU A 222 -7.67 15.54 7.58
C LEU A 222 -9.14 15.75 7.24
N ASN A 223 -9.48 16.88 6.60
CA ASN A 223 -10.85 17.19 6.18
C ASN A 223 -11.35 16.24 5.08
N THR A 224 -10.44 15.66 4.29
CA THR A 224 -10.78 14.65 3.28
C THR A 224 -10.86 13.24 3.90
N LEU A 225 -10.06 12.97 4.94
CA LEU A 225 -10.01 11.66 5.59
C LEU A 225 -11.33 11.31 6.30
N ILE A 226 -11.94 12.26 7.01
CA ILE A 226 -13.17 12.05 7.79
C ILE A 226 -14.36 11.56 6.93
N PRO A 227 -14.77 12.25 5.84
CA PRO A 227 -15.89 11.79 5.02
C PRO A 227 -15.56 10.47 4.31
N VAL A 228 -14.29 10.26 3.97
CA VAL A 228 -13.83 9.00 3.35
C VAL A 228 -13.96 7.81 4.29
N THR A 229 -13.49 7.94 5.54
CA THR A 229 -13.57 6.86 6.52
C THR A 229 -15.01 6.61 6.99
N ALA A 230 -15.83 7.66 7.07
CA ALA A 230 -17.27 7.52 7.33
C ALA A 230 -17.98 6.78 6.18
N GLY A 231 -17.67 7.13 4.92
CA GLY A 231 -18.18 6.43 3.74
C GLY A 231 -17.78 4.96 3.74
N LEU A 232 -16.53 4.65 4.06
CA LEU A 232 -16.04 3.28 4.21
C LEU A 232 -16.84 2.50 5.27
N GLY A 233 -17.00 3.07 6.47
CA GLY A 233 -17.76 2.45 7.54
C GLY A 233 -19.21 2.17 7.14
N SER A 234 -19.86 3.13 6.48
CA SER A 234 -21.23 2.95 5.98
C SER A 234 -21.34 1.85 4.93
N ALA A 235 -20.35 1.72 4.04
CA ALA A 235 -20.34 0.71 3.00
C ALA A 235 -20.11 -0.71 3.57
N ILE A 236 -19.24 -0.84 4.58
CA ILE A 236 -19.05 -2.11 5.30
C ILE A 236 -20.34 -2.51 6.04
N LEU A 237 -21.00 -1.57 6.73
CA LEU A 237 -22.28 -1.84 7.39
C LEU A 237 -23.38 -2.22 6.39
N GLY A 238 -23.42 -1.54 5.23
CA GLY A 238 -24.31 -1.89 4.12
C GLY A 238 -24.05 -3.29 3.58
N PHE A 239 -22.77 -3.69 3.42
CA PHE A 239 -22.39 -5.04 3.03
C PHE A 239 -22.91 -6.09 4.02
N LEU A 240 -22.72 -5.86 5.33
CA LEU A 240 -23.21 -6.74 6.39
C LEU A 240 -24.74 -6.83 6.41
N GLY A 241 -25.45 -5.73 6.16
CA GLY A 241 -26.91 -5.70 6.09
C GLY A 241 -27.49 -6.35 4.82
N SER A 242 -26.72 -6.42 3.73
CA SER A 242 -27.19 -6.87 2.41
C SER A 242 -27.33 -8.39 2.24
N GLY A 243 -27.55 -9.15 3.32
CA GLY A 243 -27.47 -10.63 3.41
C GLY A 243 -28.14 -11.50 2.33
N THR A 244 -28.88 -10.93 1.39
CA THR A 244 -29.70 -11.64 0.38
C THR A 244 -29.57 -11.16 -1.08
N SER A 245 -28.89 -10.06 -1.43
CA SER A 245 -28.77 -9.64 -2.85
C SER A 245 -27.54 -8.78 -3.16
N LEU A 246 -26.52 -9.42 -3.74
CA LEU A 246 -25.30 -8.75 -4.19
C LEU A 246 -25.54 -8.05 -5.55
N LYS A 247 -26.27 -6.93 -5.58
CA LYS A 247 -26.52 -6.21 -6.83
C LYS A 247 -25.46 -5.15 -7.19
N THR A 248 -24.64 -4.68 -6.25
CA THR A 248 -23.59 -3.69 -6.56
C THR A 248 -22.38 -3.79 -5.60
N PRO A 249 -21.26 -4.45 -5.98
CA PRO A 249 -20.01 -4.39 -5.20
C PRO A 249 -19.30 -3.02 -5.28
N VAL A 250 -19.75 -2.13 -6.18
CA VAL A 250 -19.06 -0.90 -6.58
C VAL A 250 -18.92 0.21 -5.50
N PRO A 251 -19.88 0.49 -4.59
CA PRO A 251 -19.73 1.61 -3.66
C PRO A 251 -18.77 1.34 -2.50
N ILE A 252 -18.45 0.07 -2.22
CA ILE A 252 -17.57 -0.32 -1.11
C ILE A 252 -16.11 0.06 -1.41
N ASP A 253 -15.66 -0.05 -2.66
CA ASP A 253 -14.26 0.15 -3.03
C ASP A 253 -13.82 1.59 -3.22
N LEU A 254 -14.76 2.49 -3.51
CA LEU A 254 -14.46 3.91 -3.66
C LEU A 254 -13.83 4.48 -2.36
N PHE A 255 -14.14 3.87 -1.22
CA PHE A 255 -13.75 4.36 0.11
C PHE A 255 -12.64 3.56 0.79
N ILE A 256 -12.43 2.28 0.46
CA ILE A 256 -11.49 1.37 1.15
C ILE A 256 -10.03 1.87 1.11
N HIS A 257 -9.61 2.61 0.08
CA HIS A 257 -8.21 2.99 -0.12
C HIS A 257 -7.92 4.48 -0.27
N ALA A 258 -8.89 5.32 0.09
CA ALA A 258 -8.87 6.76 -0.11
C ALA A 258 -8.06 7.56 0.94
N ALA A 259 -7.29 6.90 1.81
CA ALA A 259 -6.39 7.61 2.73
C ALA A 259 -5.09 8.02 1.99
N PRO A 260 -4.79 9.33 1.84
CA PRO A 260 -3.50 9.79 1.34
C PRO A 260 -2.43 9.58 2.43
N SER A 261 -2.00 8.32 2.62
CA SER A 261 -1.08 7.92 3.68
C SER A 261 0.26 8.66 3.64
N GLY A 262 0.71 9.04 2.43
CA GLY A 262 1.94 9.82 2.25
C GLY A 262 1.83 11.29 2.68
N HIS A 263 0.65 11.91 2.49
CA HIS A 263 0.46 13.32 2.84
C HIS A 263 0.29 13.53 4.34
N LEU A 264 -0.38 12.60 5.03
CA LEU A 264 -0.53 12.64 6.48
C LEU A 264 0.85 12.65 7.15
N LEU A 265 1.74 11.71 6.79
CA LEU A 265 3.07 11.60 7.41
C LEU A 265 3.94 12.84 7.17
N SER A 266 3.78 13.53 6.02
CA SER A 266 4.52 14.77 5.73
C SER A 266 3.99 16.02 6.47
N LYS A 267 2.70 16.07 6.80
CA LYS A 267 2.08 17.19 7.54
C LYS A 267 1.98 16.95 9.06
N LEU A 268 2.12 15.70 9.48
CA LEU A 268 2.22 15.29 10.88
C LEU A 268 3.62 15.44 11.44
N GLU A 269 4.60 15.95 10.68
CA GLU A 269 5.70 16.68 11.31
C GLU A 269 5.05 17.74 12.20
N PRO A 270 5.06 17.54 13.52
CA PRO A 270 4.18 18.28 14.38
C PRO A 270 4.65 19.72 14.31
N ARG A 271 3.73 20.62 13.95
CA ARG A 271 3.96 22.07 13.99
C ARG A 271 4.55 22.52 15.34
N ARG A 272 4.40 21.71 16.41
CA ARG A 272 5.05 21.89 17.72
C ARG A 272 6.55 21.58 17.75
N VAL A 273 7.07 20.58 17.03
CA VAL A 273 8.52 20.33 16.93
C VAL A 273 9.17 21.38 16.05
N THR A 274 8.53 21.80 14.94
CA THR A 274 9.02 22.94 14.15
C THR A 274 8.95 24.26 14.91
N ARG A 275 7.91 24.50 15.73
CA ARG A 275 7.86 25.65 16.65
C ARG A 275 8.92 25.56 17.76
N LYS A 276 9.13 24.41 18.40
CA LYS A 276 10.18 24.23 19.42
C LYS A 276 11.58 24.38 18.83
N CYS A 277 11.83 23.88 17.62
CA CYS A 277 13.10 24.08 16.91
C CYS A 277 13.32 25.54 16.49
N ASN A 278 12.28 26.26 16.03
CA ASN A 278 12.40 27.70 15.75
C ASN A 278 12.59 28.53 17.03
N LEU A 279 11.95 28.15 18.14
CA LEU A 279 12.10 28.82 19.43
C LEU A 279 13.50 28.57 20.02
N ASN A 280 14.03 27.35 19.95
CA ASN A 280 15.39 27.03 20.42
C ASN A 280 16.49 27.51 19.45
N GLY A 281 16.21 27.63 18.16
CA GLY A 281 17.13 28.20 17.16
C GLY A 281 17.26 29.73 17.25
N SER A 282 16.23 30.41 17.75
CA SER A 282 16.24 31.87 17.95
C SER A 282 17.14 32.36 19.10
N SER A 283 17.67 31.43 19.91
CA SER A 283 18.65 31.77 20.96
C SER A 283 20.10 31.73 20.44
N PHE A 284 20.36 31.14 19.26
CA PHE A 284 21.72 31.06 18.69
C PHE A 284 22.10 32.24 17.80
N SER A 285 21.17 33.15 17.50
CA SER A 285 21.40 34.34 16.67
C SER A 285 21.63 35.64 17.45
N ARG A 286 21.84 35.58 18.78
CA ARG A 286 22.14 36.76 19.62
C ARG A 286 23.56 36.80 20.22
N LEU A 287 24.48 35.94 19.76
CA LEU A 287 25.89 35.96 20.15
C LEU A 287 26.85 36.12 18.97
N ARG A 288 26.39 36.73 17.88
CA ARG A 288 27.25 37.29 16.82
C ARG A 288 26.70 38.63 16.38
N THR A 289 27.03 39.65 17.16
CA THR A 289 27.34 41.04 16.77
C THR A 289 27.64 41.79 18.04
#